data_AF-A0A2U8WYR9-F1
#
_entry.id   AF-A0A2U8WYR9-F1
#
_cell.length_a   1.000
_cell.length_b   1.000
_cell.length_c   1.000
_cell.angle_alpha   90.00
_cell.angle_beta   90.00
_cell.angle_gamma   90.00
#
_symmetry.space_group_name_H-M   'P 1'
#
loop_
_entity.id
_entity.type
_entity.pdbx_description
1 polymer ?
#
loop_
_entity_poly.entity_id
_entity_poly.type
_entity_poly.pdbx_seq_one_letter_code
_entity_poly.pdbx_strand_id
1 'polypeptide(L)'
;MNNFNKDCGPGGGCLSAGIFFNGISGAPNTAWIYSGGGTTNTYKGSVTVAKNSVNWVSGAKFVPAIYGIRLGDKFYRAHYVSPTQLAGDVAIPDTSSPVGYTAQNAMVHNGIYLQGDNNVSDSDFISATSAYHGINISGHHHVAFNASGDSAPYVLLARPGQSLCLNGFDGCVSDDGTGLVYGQKGRRVFQAELHRMTVSGFLNSPLATPPSSRAACAPGDWAHDVNFVYTCVAPNTWKRAALSSW
;
A
#
# COMPACT_ATOMS: atom_id res chain seq x y z
N MET A 1 -34.54 10.41 -23.45
CA MET A 1 -33.07 10.32 -23.36
C MET A 1 -32.56 11.65 -22.83
N ASN A 2 -32.20 11.70 -21.55
CA ASN A 2 -31.64 12.92 -20.95
C ASN A 2 -30.14 12.97 -21.25
N ASN A 3 -29.67 14.15 -21.66
CA ASN A 3 -28.27 14.37 -22.00
C ASN A 3 -27.42 14.30 -20.71
N PHE A 4 -26.64 13.23 -20.57
CA PHE A 4 -25.80 12.94 -19.41
C PHE A 4 -24.52 13.79 -19.33
N ASN A 5 -24.25 14.64 -20.33
CA ASN A 5 -23.05 15.50 -20.40
C ASN A 5 -23.35 16.99 -20.17
N LYS A 6 -24.48 17.33 -19.54
CA LYS A 6 -24.69 18.74 -19.15
C LYS A 6 -23.85 19.03 -17.91
N ASP A 7 -22.89 19.94 -18.02
CA ASP A 7 -22.14 20.48 -16.88
C ASP A 7 -23.11 20.90 -15.77
N CYS A 8 -23.13 20.16 -14.65
CA CYS A 8 -23.96 20.48 -13.50
C CYS A 8 -23.31 21.66 -12.76
N GLY A 9 -23.83 22.86 -12.98
CA GLY A 9 -23.44 24.04 -12.21
C GLY A 9 -23.90 23.95 -10.74
N PRO A 10 -23.27 24.71 -9.82
CA PRO A 10 -23.66 24.73 -8.41
C PRO A 10 -25.15 25.06 -8.23
N GLY A 11 -25.91 24.18 -7.57
CA GLY A 11 -27.35 24.34 -7.31
C GLY A 11 -28.29 23.61 -8.27
N GLY A 12 -27.78 22.89 -9.28
CA GLY A 12 -28.60 22.04 -10.15
C GLY A 12 -29.01 20.72 -9.47
N GLY A 13 -30.31 20.41 -9.46
CA GLY A 13 -30.84 19.11 -9.03
C GLY A 13 -30.55 18.01 -10.05
N CYS A 14 -29.30 17.53 -10.09
CA CYS A 14 -28.93 16.36 -10.87
C CYS A 14 -29.31 15.11 -10.06
N LEU A 15 -30.44 14.46 -10.42
CA LEU A 15 -30.80 13.15 -9.88
C LEU A 15 -29.81 12.11 -10.40
N SER A 16 -29.17 11.40 -9.48
CA SER A 16 -28.19 10.34 -9.71
C SER A 16 -28.68 9.34 -10.76
N ALA A 17 -27.86 9.13 -11.79
CA ALA A 17 -28.01 8.06 -12.75
C ALA A 17 -27.47 6.76 -12.14
N GLY A 18 -28.36 5.80 -11.85
CA GLY A 18 -27.97 4.40 -11.83
C GLY A 18 -27.91 3.91 -13.27
N ILE A 19 -26.72 3.66 -13.81
CA ILE A 19 -26.59 2.94 -15.08
C ILE A 19 -26.55 1.45 -14.76
N PHE A 20 -27.66 0.77 -15.03
CA PHE A 20 -27.66 -0.68 -15.21
C PHE A 20 -27.08 -0.99 -16.59
N PHE A 21 -25.99 -1.76 -16.64
CA PHE A 21 -25.72 -2.58 -17.81
C PHE A 21 -26.15 -4.00 -17.49
N ASN A 22 -27.43 -4.28 -17.75
CA ASN A 22 -27.87 -5.65 -17.93
C ASN A 22 -27.70 -5.99 -19.41
N GLY A 23 -26.70 -6.81 -19.75
CA GLY A 23 -26.69 -7.48 -21.04
C GLY A 23 -25.34 -7.64 -21.76
N ILE A 24 -24.70 -8.77 -21.49
CA ILE A 24 -24.09 -9.69 -22.47
C ILE A 24 -22.69 -9.35 -23.07
N SER A 25 -21.73 -10.12 -22.55
CA SER A 25 -20.53 -10.73 -23.18
C SER A 25 -19.51 -9.81 -23.88
N GLY A 26 -18.31 -9.69 -23.28
CA GLY A 26 -17.17 -9.22 -24.07
C GLY A 26 -15.80 -9.15 -23.39
N ALA A 27 -15.69 -9.03 -22.06
CA ALA A 27 -14.36 -8.96 -21.42
C ALA A 27 -14.37 -9.45 -19.96
N PRO A 28 -13.39 -10.27 -19.53
CA PRO A 28 -13.09 -10.47 -18.13
C PRO A 28 -12.20 -9.31 -17.65
N ASN A 29 -12.68 -8.52 -16.66
CA ASN A 29 -11.99 -7.48 -15.86
C ASN A 29 -12.84 -6.21 -15.74
N THR A 30 -13.98 -6.27 -15.05
CA THR A 30 -14.82 -5.08 -14.84
C THR A 30 -14.89 -4.67 -13.40
N ALA A 31 -14.81 -3.36 -13.22
CA ALA A 31 -14.63 -2.68 -11.98
C ALA A 31 -15.78 -1.70 -11.68
N TRP A 32 -16.44 -1.81 -10.52
CA TRP A 32 -17.69 -1.20 -10.05
C TRP A 32 -17.58 -0.19 -8.89
N ILE A 33 -17.21 1.06 -9.11
CA ILE A 33 -17.38 2.07 -8.05
C ILE A 33 -18.88 2.30 -7.83
N TYR A 34 -19.42 1.92 -6.67
CA TYR A 34 -20.73 2.39 -6.24
C TYR A 34 -20.56 3.44 -5.15
N SER A 35 -21.13 4.63 -5.36
CA SER A 35 -21.38 5.60 -4.29
C SER A 35 -22.89 5.76 -4.14
N GLY A 36 -23.39 5.40 -2.96
CA GLY A 36 -24.78 5.64 -2.61
C GLY A 36 -24.97 7.12 -2.22
N GLY A 37 -25.64 7.87 -3.09
CA GLY A 37 -26.66 8.85 -2.69
C GLY A 37 -26.29 9.97 -1.70
N GLY A 38 -25.08 10.52 -1.75
CA GLY A 38 -24.80 11.81 -1.11
C GLY A 38 -24.80 12.91 -2.16
N THR A 39 -25.78 13.83 -2.14
CA THR A 39 -25.61 15.07 -2.92
C THR A 39 -24.39 15.81 -2.36
N THR A 40 -23.43 16.15 -3.22
CA THR A 40 -22.36 17.08 -2.84
C THR A 40 -23.04 18.39 -2.49
N ASN A 41 -23.11 18.68 -1.20
CA ASN A 41 -23.73 19.88 -0.69
C ASN A 41 -22.63 20.92 -0.56
N THR A 42 -22.85 22.06 -1.20
CA THR A 42 -21.99 23.23 -1.01
C THR A 42 -22.53 24.01 0.18
N TYR A 43 -21.75 24.07 1.25
CA TYR A 43 -22.05 24.84 2.45
C TYR A 43 -21.43 26.23 2.29
N LYS A 44 -22.21 27.27 2.53
CA LYS A 44 -21.75 28.66 2.50
C LYS A 44 -22.13 29.38 3.77
N GLY A 45 -21.27 30.29 4.20
CA GLY A 45 -21.53 31.12 5.36
C GLY A 45 -20.36 32.04 5.66
N SER A 46 -20.24 32.44 6.92
CA SER A 46 -19.11 33.23 7.42
C SER A 46 -18.45 32.52 8.60
N VAL A 47 -17.13 32.62 8.68
CA VAL A 47 -16.30 32.05 9.75
C VAL A 47 -15.25 33.05 10.23
N THR A 48 -14.70 32.82 11.42
CA THR A 48 -13.41 33.39 11.84
C THR A 48 -12.38 32.29 11.96
N VAL A 49 -11.12 32.61 11.65
CA VAL A 49 -9.97 31.74 11.88
C VAL A 49 -9.12 32.34 12.97
N ALA A 50 -8.83 31.56 14.01
CA ALA A 50 -7.91 31.93 15.06
C ALA A 50 -7.16 30.69 15.55
N LYS A 51 -5.82 30.75 15.58
CA LYS A 51 -4.95 29.65 16.06
C LYS A 51 -5.30 28.33 15.38
N ASN A 52 -5.48 28.37 14.05
CA ASN A 52 -5.81 27.21 13.23
C ASN A 52 -7.19 26.58 13.50
N SER A 53 -8.06 27.23 14.28
CA SER A 53 -9.45 26.86 14.49
C SER A 53 -10.35 27.72 13.63
N VAL A 54 -11.24 27.09 12.86
CA VAL A 54 -12.25 27.76 12.04
C VAL A 54 -13.58 27.71 12.79
N ASN A 55 -14.06 28.86 13.23
CA ASN A 55 -15.27 28.99 14.02
C ASN A 55 -16.40 29.58 13.16
N TRP A 56 -17.55 28.93 13.17
CA TRP A 56 -18.76 29.39 12.48
C TRP A 56 -19.27 30.70 13.07
N VAL A 57 -19.65 31.63 12.20
CA VAL A 57 -20.29 32.90 12.56
C VAL A 57 -21.73 32.95 12.07
N SER A 58 -21.97 32.61 10.79
CA SER A 58 -23.30 32.66 10.18
C SER A 58 -23.41 31.76 8.94
N GLY A 59 -24.63 31.53 8.46
CA GLY A 59 -24.91 30.68 7.29
C GLY A 59 -25.05 29.19 7.65
N ALA A 60 -24.72 28.30 6.72
CA ALA A 60 -24.80 26.87 6.97
C ALA A 60 -23.82 26.43 8.07
N LYS A 61 -24.20 25.45 8.88
CA LYS A 61 -23.33 24.82 9.88
C LYS A 61 -22.46 23.73 9.24
N PHE A 62 -21.36 23.39 9.89
CA PHE A 62 -20.48 22.31 9.46
C PHE A 62 -21.13 20.94 9.67
N VAL A 63 -20.70 19.96 8.87
CA VAL A 63 -21.13 18.57 8.97
C VAL A 63 -19.90 17.65 9.09
N PRO A 64 -20.04 16.45 9.68
CA PRO A 64 -18.93 15.51 9.89
C PRO A 64 -18.12 15.10 8.65
N ALA A 65 -18.63 15.33 7.43
CA ALA A 65 -18.01 14.94 6.17
C ALA A 65 -17.24 16.06 5.45
N ILE A 66 -16.89 17.15 6.14
CA ILE A 66 -16.07 18.23 5.56
C ILE A 66 -14.60 17.81 5.58
N TYR A 67 -13.95 17.87 4.42
CA TYR A 67 -12.53 17.54 4.20
C TYR A 67 -11.67 18.79 3.92
N GLY A 68 -12.33 19.92 3.65
CA GLY A 68 -11.64 21.17 3.41
C GLY A 68 -12.58 22.34 3.31
N ILE A 69 -11.98 23.52 3.44
CA ILE A 69 -12.66 24.81 3.47
C ILE A 69 -11.96 25.77 2.52
N ARG A 70 -12.74 26.49 1.71
CA ARG A 70 -12.25 27.59 0.89
C ARG A 70 -12.56 28.92 1.55
N LEU A 71 -11.52 29.71 1.80
CA LEU A 71 -11.59 31.07 2.34
C LEU A 71 -11.06 32.03 1.26
N GLY A 72 -11.93 32.86 0.69
CA GLY A 72 -11.62 33.57 -0.56
C GLY A 72 -11.34 32.58 -1.70
N ASP A 73 -10.19 32.72 -2.36
CA ASP A 73 -9.78 31.82 -3.45
C ASP A 73 -8.87 30.66 -3.01
N LYS A 74 -8.48 30.64 -1.72
CA LYS A 74 -7.56 29.61 -1.19
C LYS A 74 -8.31 28.48 -0.52
N PHE A 75 -7.92 27.25 -0.85
CA PHE A 75 -8.43 26.03 -0.23
C PHE A 75 -7.49 25.56 0.88
N TYR A 76 -8.05 25.17 2.02
CA TYR A 76 -7.34 24.67 3.18
C TYR A 76 -7.91 23.32 3.59
N ARG A 77 -7.04 22.40 4.00
CA ARG A 77 -7.46 21.12 4.59
C ARG A 77 -7.85 21.35 6.05
N ALA A 78 -9.02 20.88 6.43
CA ALA A 78 -9.56 21.00 7.77
C ALA A 78 -10.50 19.83 8.04
N HIS A 79 -10.55 19.37 9.29
CA HIS A 79 -11.45 18.33 9.74
C HIS A 79 -12.54 18.87 10.67
N TYR A 80 -13.66 18.15 10.71
CA TYR A 80 -14.79 18.48 11.55
C TYR A 80 -14.49 18.26 13.04
N VAL A 81 -14.81 19.26 13.87
CA VAL A 81 -14.77 19.15 15.34
C VAL A 81 -16.19 19.18 15.90
N SER A 82 -17.00 20.14 15.46
CA SER A 82 -18.40 20.30 15.87
C SER A 82 -19.19 21.03 14.78
N PRO A 83 -20.53 21.16 14.89
CA PRO A 83 -21.34 21.87 13.90
C PRO A 83 -20.94 23.35 13.72
N THR A 84 -20.18 23.92 14.65
CA THR A 84 -19.72 25.31 14.63
C THR A 84 -18.19 25.44 14.64
N GLN A 85 -17.44 24.34 14.55
CA GLN A 85 -15.98 24.38 14.56
C GLN A 85 -15.35 23.34 13.61
N LEU A 86 -14.37 23.79 12.82
CA LEU A 86 -13.37 22.94 12.18
C LEU A 86 -11.99 23.22 12.77
N ALA A 87 -11.06 22.28 12.61
CA ALA A 87 -9.64 22.47 12.90
C ALA A 87 -8.84 22.26 11.61
N GLY A 88 -7.92 23.17 11.30
CA GLY A 88 -7.05 23.05 10.14
C GLY A 88 -6.06 21.91 10.33
N ASP A 89 -5.89 21.06 9.31
CA ASP A 89 -4.82 20.06 9.28
C ASP A 89 -3.48 20.69 8.88
N VAL A 90 -3.55 21.87 8.26
CA VAL A 90 -2.43 22.76 7.92
C VAL A 90 -2.73 24.15 8.43
N ALA A 91 -1.70 24.97 8.65
CA ALA A 91 -1.87 26.33 9.17
C ALA A 91 -2.79 27.18 8.26
N ILE A 92 -3.92 27.61 8.82
CA ILE A 92 -4.85 28.55 8.17
C ILE A 92 -4.57 29.96 8.73
N PRO A 93 -4.34 30.99 7.89
CA PRO A 93 -4.10 32.35 8.36
C PRO A 93 -5.26 32.87 9.22
N ASP A 94 -4.91 33.47 10.36
CA ASP A 94 -5.88 34.12 11.23
C ASP A 94 -6.61 35.26 10.50
N THR A 95 -7.88 35.44 10.83
CA THR A 95 -8.72 36.48 10.24
C THR A 95 -9.15 37.48 11.30
N SER A 96 -8.89 38.78 11.08
CA SER A 96 -9.28 39.85 12.00
C SER A 96 -10.78 40.20 11.97
N SER A 97 -11.50 39.74 10.94
CA SER A 97 -12.93 39.90 10.78
C SER A 97 -13.54 38.63 10.17
N PRO A 98 -14.86 38.39 10.32
CA PRO A 98 -15.49 37.26 9.67
C PRO A 98 -15.25 37.26 8.15
N VAL A 99 -14.89 36.11 7.61
CA VAL A 99 -14.68 35.90 6.18
C VAL A 99 -15.71 34.93 5.63
N GLY A 100 -16.11 35.14 4.38
CA GLY A 100 -16.96 34.20 3.66
C GLY A 100 -16.23 32.87 3.47
N TYR A 101 -16.94 31.76 3.70
CA TYR A 101 -16.43 30.44 3.43
C TYR A 101 -17.32 29.68 2.46
N THR A 102 -16.69 28.77 1.73
CA THR A 102 -17.38 27.68 1.04
C THR A 102 -16.74 26.36 1.47
N ALA A 103 -17.54 25.42 1.95
CA ALA A 103 -17.09 24.07 2.26
C ALA A 103 -17.86 23.06 1.41
N GLN A 104 -17.16 22.00 1.02
CA GLN A 104 -17.78 20.86 0.33
C GLN A 104 -17.67 19.66 1.27
N ASN A 105 -18.74 18.86 1.34
CA ASN A 105 -18.60 17.53 1.90
C ASN A 105 -17.93 16.63 0.84
N ALA A 106 -16.90 15.88 1.24
CA ALA A 106 -16.43 14.78 0.42
C ALA A 106 -17.41 13.64 0.65
N MET A 107 -17.78 12.95 -0.41
CA MET A 107 -18.24 11.58 -0.22
C MET A 107 -17.07 10.82 0.40
N VAL A 108 -17.23 10.33 1.62
CA VAL A 108 -16.24 9.44 2.22
C VAL A 108 -16.37 8.12 1.47
N HIS A 109 -15.53 7.93 0.46
CA HIS A 109 -15.36 6.63 -0.20
C HIS A 109 -14.56 5.72 0.72
N ASN A 110 -15.10 4.53 1.01
CA ASN A 110 -14.31 3.43 1.55
C ASN A 110 -14.14 2.39 0.45
N GLY A 111 -13.18 2.58 -0.46
CA GLY A 111 -12.76 1.54 -1.42
C GLY A 111 -12.32 2.06 -2.80
N ILE A 112 -11.44 1.27 -3.45
CA ILE A 112 -10.87 1.51 -4.78
C ILE A 112 -11.64 0.72 -5.84
N TYR A 113 -11.81 1.34 -7.01
CA TYR A 113 -11.96 0.63 -8.27
C TYR A 113 -11.13 1.29 -9.36
N LEU A 114 -10.58 0.46 -10.26
CA LEU A 114 -9.61 0.89 -11.27
C LEU A 114 -10.21 0.86 -12.67
N GLN A 115 -10.19 2.01 -13.35
CA GLN A 115 -10.14 2.09 -14.81
C GLN A 115 -9.45 3.40 -15.27
N GLY A 116 -8.31 3.29 -15.96
CA GLY A 116 -7.63 4.38 -16.70
C GLY A 116 -6.27 4.84 -16.15
N ASP A 117 -5.46 5.48 -17.02
CA ASP A 117 -4.06 5.94 -16.84
C ASP A 117 -3.82 7.02 -15.75
N ASN A 118 -4.70 7.14 -14.76
CA ASN A 118 -4.56 8.13 -13.69
C ASN A 118 -3.95 7.50 -12.44
N ASN A 119 -2.72 7.93 -12.13
CA ASN A 119 -2.04 7.69 -10.86
C ASN A 119 -2.94 8.09 -9.68
N VAL A 120 -3.16 7.16 -8.75
CA VAL A 120 -3.67 7.49 -7.41
C VAL A 120 -2.53 8.14 -6.64
N SER A 121 -2.54 9.47 -6.62
CA SER A 121 -1.67 10.30 -5.80
C SER A 121 -2.45 10.75 -4.57
N ASP A 122 -2.59 9.88 -3.58
CA ASP A 122 -2.67 10.29 -2.18
C ASP A 122 -2.51 9.07 -1.27
N SER A 123 -1.93 9.31 -0.10
CA SER A 123 -1.59 8.33 0.93
C SER A 123 -2.83 7.65 1.52
N ASP A 124 -3.41 6.69 0.80
CA ASP A 124 -4.45 5.83 1.34
C ASP A 124 -3.82 4.68 2.12
N PHE A 125 -3.69 4.89 3.43
CA PHE A 125 -3.33 3.83 4.37
C PHE A 125 -4.51 2.86 4.48
N ILE A 126 -4.45 1.72 3.80
CA ILE A 126 -5.38 0.62 4.03
C ILE A 126 -4.99 -0.05 5.36
N SER A 127 -5.59 0.42 6.46
CA SER A 127 -5.56 -0.28 7.75
C SER A 127 -6.58 -1.42 7.75
N ALA A 128 -6.24 -2.51 7.09
CA ALA A 128 -7.02 -3.74 7.09
C ALA A 128 -6.90 -4.48 8.44
N THR A 129 -7.75 -4.16 9.40
CA THR A 129 -7.77 -4.81 10.74
C THR A 129 -8.53 -6.15 10.77
N SER A 130 -9.07 -6.62 9.64
CA SER A 130 -9.73 -7.94 9.54
C SER A 130 -9.32 -8.73 8.29
N ALA A 131 -9.32 -10.07 8.40
CA ALA A 131 -8.30 -10.96 7.84
C ALA A 131 -8.42 -11.38 6.36
N TYR A 132 -9.17 -10.68 5.50
CA TYR A 132 -9.27 -11.06 4.08
C TYR A 132 -9.33 -9.85 3.16
N HIS A 133 -8.17 -9.26 2.87
CA HIS A 133 -8.00 -8.36 1.74
C HIS A 133 -7.13 -9.04 0.70
N GLY A 134 -7.78 -9.66 -0.29
CA GLY A 134 -7.13 -10.16 -1.49
C GLY A 134 -7.44 -9.23 -2.64
N ILE A 135 -6.43 -8.59 -3.22
CA ILE A 135 -6.59 -7.95 -4.53
C ILE A 135 -6.29 -9.03 -5.56
N ASN A 136 -7.33 -9.62 -6.12
CA ASN A 136 -7.19 -10.57 -7.21
C ASN A 136 -7.16 -9.79 -8.53
N ILE A 137 -5.97 -9.56 -9.06
CA ILE A 137 -5.79 -8.84 -10.32
C ILE A 137 -5.53 -9.87 -11.44
N SER A 138 -6.51 -10.07 -12.31
CA SER A 138 -6.38 -10.95 -13.49
C SER A 138 -5.87 -10.19 -14.72
N GLY A 139 -4.86 -10.75 -15.40
CA GLY A 139 -4.22 -10.16 -16.58
C GLY A 139 -2.74 -9.80 -16.35
N HIS A 140 -2.10 -9.13 -17.32
CA HIS A 140 -0.75 -8.60 -17.15
C HIS A 140 -0.81 -7.27 -16.40
N HIS A 141 -0.56 -7.30 -15.10
CA HIS A 141 -0.55 -6.11 -14.25
C HIS A 141 0.78 -6.02 -13.52
N HIS A 142 1.33 -4.82 -13.47
CA HIS A 142 2.51 -4.55 -12.66
C HIS A 142 2.04 -3.93 -11.36
N VAL A 143 1.98 -4.74 -10.29
CA VAL A 143 1.86 -4.21 -8.93
C VAL A 143 3.26 -3.90 -8.45
N ALA A 144 3.63 -2.63 -8.50
CA ALA A 144 4.90 -2.16 -7.99
C ALA A 144 4.71 -1.59 -6.58
N PHE A 145 5.39 -2.16 -5.60
CA PHE A 145 5.66 -1.45 -4.35
C PHE A 145 6.87 -0.56 -4.58
N ASN A 146 6.63 0.71 -4.90
CA ASN A 146 7.71 1.65 -5.09
C ASN A 146 8.21 2.16 -3.73
N ALA A 147 9.19 1.45 -3.16
CA ALA A 147 9.88 1.84 -1.93
C ALA A 147 11.08 2.78 -2.17
N SER A 148 11.25 3.32 -3.38
CA SER A 148 12.41 4.17 -3.71
C SER A 148 12.33 5.61 -3.17
N GLY A 149 11.23 5.96 -2.48
CA GLY A 149 10.94 7.33 -2.07
C GLY A 149 11.72 7.85 -0.86
N ASP A 150 12.26 6.98 0.00
CA ASP A 150 13.06 7.39 1.16
C ASP A 150 13.86 6.20 1.71
N SER A 151 14.93 6.48 2.45
CA SER A 151 15.73 5.50 3.20
C SER A 151 14.98 4.81 4.36
N ALA A 152 13.64 4.83 4.35
CA ALA A 152 12.81 4.15 5.31
C ALA A 152 12.75 2.64 4.97
N PRO A 153 13.25 1.76 5.84
CA PRO A 153 13.09 0.33 5.63
C PRO A 153 11.60 -0.03 5.72
N TYR A 154 11.05 -0.60 4.65
CA TYR A 154 9.72 -1.19 4.67
C TYR A 154 9.82 -2.67 5.00
N VAL A 155 8.90 -3.15 5.84
CA VAL A 155 8.77 -4.57 6.15
C VAL A 155 7.41 -5.06 5.69
N LEU A 156 7.41 -6.16 4.92
CA LEU A 156 6.20 -6.93 4.69
C LEU A 156 6.07 -7.91 5.86
N LEU A 157 5.11 -7.65 6.75
CA LEU A 157 4.80 -8.56 7.86
C LEU A 157 3.76 -9.58 7.39
N ALA A 158 4.24 -10.77 7.04
CA ALA A 158 3.40 -11.92 6.79
C ALA A 158 3.21 -12.70 8.11
N ARG A 159 1.97 -13.05 8.45
CA ARG A 159 1.69 -14.07 9.48
C ARG A 159 1.90 -15.46 8.87
N PRO A 160 2.14 -16.51 9.70
CA PRO A 160 2.16 -17.89 9.23
C PRO A 160 0.95 -18.20 8.34
N GLY A 161 1.21 -18.79 7.17
CA GLY A 161 0.21 -19.11 6.15
C GLY A 161 -0.08 -18.00 5.14
N GLN A 162 0.50 -16.80 5.29
CA GLN A 162 0.45 -15.77 4.25
C GLN A 162 1.60 -15.97 3.25
N SER A 163 1.29 -15.76 1.97
CA SER A 163 2.23 -16.00 0.86
C SER A 163 2.35 -14.77 -0.03
N LEU A 164 3.58 -14.41 -0.39
CA LEU A 164 3.90 -13.50 -1.48
C LEU A 164 4.16 -14.32 -2.74
N CYS A 165 3.24 -14.27 -3.68
CA CYS A 165 3.34 -15.05 -4.90
C CYS A 165 3.80 -14.21 -6.09
N LEU A 166 4.74 -14.76 -6.84
CA LEU A 166 5.30 -14.27 -8.09
C LEU A 166 4.75 -15.12 -9.24
N ASN A 167 4.73 -14.56 -10.46
CA ASN A 167 4.38 -15.27 -11.71
C ASN A 167 3.03 -15.99 -11.67
N GLY A 168 1.94 -15.29 -11.36
CA GLY A 168 0.59 -15.87 -11.46
C GLY A 168 0.33 -17.01 -10.47
N PHE A 169 0.86 -16.92 -9.25
CA PHE A 169 0.75 -17.93 -8.18
C PHE A 169 1.56 -19.21 -8.38
N ASP A 170 2.38 -19.27 -9.43
CA ASP A 170 3.23 -20.43 -9.66
C ASP A 170 4.43 -20.50 -8.74
N GLY A 171 4.89 -19.39 -8.15
CA GLY A 171 6.01 -19.36 -7.21
C GLY A 171 5.73 -18.46 -6.02
N CYS A 172 5.67 -19.01 -4.81
CA CYS A 172 5.30 -18.26 -3.61
C CYS A 172 6.39 -18.33 -2.54
N VAL A 173 6.68 -17.19 -1.92
CA VAL A 173 7.48 -17.07 -0.70
C VAL A 173 6.51 -16.93 0.48
N SER A 174 6.65 -17.75 1.51
CA SER A 174 5.77 -17.74 2.68
C SER A 174 6.55 -18.04 3.96
N ASP A 175 5.98 -17.65 5.10
CA ASP A 175 6.33 -18.20 6.42
C ASP A 175 5.28 -19.26 6.77
N ASP A 176 5.70 -20.51 7.02
CA ASP A 176 4.80 -21.60 7.42
C ASP A 176 4.74 -21.82 8.94
N GLY A 177 5.37 -20.93 9.71
CA GLY A 177 5.49 -21.00 11.17
C GLY A 177 6.72 -21.76 11.66
N THR A 178 7.42 -22.50 10.80
CA THR A 178 8.73 -23.11 11.13
C THR A 178 9.90 -22.42 10.42
N GLY A 179 9.62 -21.70 9.33
CA GLY A 179 10.60 -20.86 8.67
C GLY A 179 10.15 -20.34 7.31
N LEU A 180 11.13 -19.85 6.54
CA LEU A 180 10.91 -19.31 5.20
C LEU A 180 10.78 -20.46 4.20
N VAL A 181 9.71 -20.45 3.43
CA VAL A 181 9.44 -21.43 2.37
C VAL A 181 9.31 -20.71 1.04
N TYR A 182 10.04 -21.19 0.03
CA TYR A 182 9.75 -20.90 -1.36
C TYR A 182 9.16 -22.15 -2.03
N GLY A 183 7.91 -22.05 -2.46
CA GLY A 183 7.18 -23.10 -3.16
C GLY A 183 6.99 -22.75 -4.63
N GLN A 184 7.00 -23.75 -5.51
CA GLN A 184 6.67 -23.62 -6.91
C GLN A 184 5.66 -24.69 -7.34
N LYS A 185 4.55 -24.29 -7.96
CA LYS A 185 3.45 -25.18 -8.40
C LYS A 185 3.01 -26.17 -7.30
N GLY A 186 2.85 -25.66 -6.09
CA GLY A 186 2.44 -26.43 -4.90
C GLY A 186 3.53 -27.31 -4.28
N ARG A 187 4.77 -27.30 -4.79
CA ARG A 187 5.90 -28.09 -4.25
C ARG A 187 6.89 -27.18 -3.53
N ARG A 188 7.45 -27.61 -2.39
CA ARG A 188 8.53 -26.88 -1.72
C ARG A 188 9.81 -26.99 -2.55
N VAL A 189 10.35 -25.85 -2.96
CA VAL A 189 11.61 -25.78 -3.73
C VAL A 189 12.78 -25.45 -2.81
N PHE A 190 12.55 -24.52 -1.87
CA PHE A 190 13.51 -24.13 -0.85
C PHE A 190 12.79 -23.94 0.48
N GLN A 191 13.43 -24.37 1.56
CA GLN A 191 12.96 -24.13 2.92
C GLN A 191 14.15 -23.84 3.82
N ALA A 192 14.09 -22.73 4.55
CA ALA A 192 15.05 -22.33 5.56
C ALA A 192 14.36 -22.26 6.92
N GLU A 193 14.70 -23.20 7.78
CA GLU A 193 14.31 -23.29 9.18
C GLU A 193 15.54 -23.00 10.06
N LEU A 194 15.32 -22.84 11.36
CA LEU A 194 16.42 -22.74 12.30
C LEU A 194 17.34 -23.97 12.19
N HIS A 195 18.63 -23.75 11.90
CA HIS A 195 19.67 -24.76 11.71
C HIS A 195 19.48 -25.74 10.54
N ARG A 196 18.50 -25.51 9.65
CA ARG A 196 18.25 -26.42 8.55
C ARG A 196 17.84 -25.68 7.29
N MET A 197 18.51 -25.99 6.19
CA MET A 197 18.11 -25.58 4.86
C MET A 197 17.86 -26.84 4.02
N THR A 198 16.70 -26.91 3.36
CA THR A 198 16.40 -27.96 2.40
C THR A 198 16.10 -27.36 1.04
N VAL A 199 16.62 -28.00 -0.01
CA VAL A 199 16.35 -27.66 -1.41
C VAL A 199 15.96 -28.94 -2.14
N SER A 200 14.97 -28.85 -3.04
CA SER A 200 14.56 -30.02 -3.84
C SER A 200 15.38 -30.21 -5.11
N GLY A 201 16.18 -29.21 -5.50
CA GLY A 201 17.08 -29.25 -6.64
C GLY A 201 18.56 -29.18 -6.24
N PHE A 202 19.39 -28.67 -7.15
CA PHE A 202 20.81 -28.46 -6.89
C PHE A 202 21.04 -27.14 -6.14
N LEU A 203 21.85 -27.21 -5.08
CA LEU A 203 22.45 -26.02 -4.47
C LEU A 203 23.83 -25.82 -5.10
N ASN A 204 23.97 -24.80 -5.94
CA ASN A 204 25.27 -24.40 -6.46
C ASN A 204 25.82 -23.25 -5.62
N SER A 205 26.74 -23.56 -4.72
CA SER A 205 27.48 -22.57 -3.95
C SER A 205 28.72 -22.11 -4.74
N PRO A 206 28.93 -20.81 -4.95
CA PRO A 206 30.14 -20.32 -5.64
C PRO A 206 31.43 -20.80 -4.96
N LEU A 207 32.45 -21.11 -5.77
CA LEU A 207 33.76 -21.45 -5.25
C LEU A 207 34.37 -20.23 -4.55
N ALA A 208 34.86 -20.45 -3.33
CA ALA A 208 35.52 -19.43 -2.53
C ALA A 208 36.62 -20.10 -1.69
N THR A 209 37.87 -19.84 -2.04
CA THR A 209 39.01 -20.25 -1.20
C THR A 209 39.27 -19.17 -0.15
N PRO A 210 39.28 -19.50 1.16
CA PRO A 210 39.73 -18.55 2.16
C PRO A 210 41.14 -18.03 1.85
N PRO A 211 41.42 -16.72 1.91
CA PRO A 211 42.73 -16.16 1.55
C PRO A 211 43.92 -16.74 2.32
N SER A 212 43.67 -17.27 3.53
CA SER A 212 44.64 -18.02 4.32
C SER A 212 43.92 -18.93 5.33
N SER A 213 44.67 -19.83 5.98
CA SER A 213 44.13 -20.63 7.09
C SER A 213 43.73 -19.81 8.32
N ARG A 214 44.08 -18.50 8.35
CA ARG A 214 43.77 -17.54 9.41
C ARG A 214 42.80 -16.43 8.97
N ALA A 215 42.21 -16.55 7.79
CA ALA A 215 41.23 -15.58 7.30
C ALA A 215 40.01 -15.51 8.23
N ALA A 216 39.37 -14.34 8.30
CA ALA A 216 38.24 -14.12 9.20
C ALA A 216 37.10 -15.13 8.95
N CYS A 217 36.62 -15.78 10.01
CA CYS A 217 35.51 -16.74 9.95
C CYS A 217 34.90 -17.03 11.33
N ALA A 218 33.65 -17.48 11.34
CA ALA A 218 32.96 -18.01 12.51
C ALA A 218 32.92 -19.56 12.47
N PRO A 219 32.99 -20.24 13.64
CA PRO A 219 32.88 -21.69 13.69
C PRO A 219 31.62 -22.20 12.98
N GLY A 220 31.78 -23.16 12.07
CA GLY A 220 30.69 -23.71 11.24
C GLY A 220 30.60 -23.10 9.85
N ASP A 221 31.27 -21.96 9.58
CA ASP A 221 31.40 -21.45 8.22
C ASP A 221 32.11 -22.48 7.34
N TRP A 222 31.65 -22.60 6.10
CA TRP A 222 32.22 -23.51 5.11
C TRP A 222 32.48 -22.78 3.81
N ALA A 223 33.52 -23.22 3.10
CA ALA A 223 33.88 -22.75 1.78
C ALA A 223 34.48 -23.91 0.99
N HIS A 224 34.65 -23.78 -0.31
CA HIS A 224 35.20 -24.85 -1.15
C HIS A 224 35.78 -24.28 -2.43
N ASP A 225 36.73 -25.01 -3.00
CA ASP A 225 37.27 -24.77 -4.33
C ASP A 225 37.32 -26.08 -5.13
N VAL A 226 37.96 -26.05 -6.29
CA VAL A 226 38.06 -27.21 -7.18
C VAL A 226 38.83 -28.39 -6.56
N ASN A 227 39.59 -28.18 -5.48
CA ASN A 227 40.48 -29.17 -4.87
C ASN A 227 40.16 -29.47 -3.40
N PHE A 228 39.51 -28.56 -2.66
CA PHE A 228 39.34 -28.68 -1.21
C PHE A 228 37.96 -28.22 -0.74
N VAL A 229 37.50 -28.83 0.36
CA VAL A 229 36.45 -28.28 1.23
C VAL A 229 37.13 -27.65 2.44
N TYR A 230 36.72 -26.45 2.80
CA TYR A 230 37.20 -25.69 3.95
C TYR A 230 36.10 -25.58 5.01
N THR A 231 36.45 -25.76 6.27
CA THR A 231 35.56 -25.56 7.42
C THR A 231 36.25 -24.74 8.48
N CYS A 232 35.60 -23.69 8.95
CA CYS A 232 36.05 -22.91 10.09
C CYS A 232 35.75 -23.69 11.37
N VAL A 233 36.80 -24.14 12.07
CA VAL A 233 36.65 -25.00 13.28
C VAL A 233 36.78 -24.23 14.59
N ALA A 234 37.33 -23.02 14.52
CA ALA A 234 37.46 -22.05 15.59
C ALA A 234 37.52 -20.65 14.96
N PRO A 235 37.27 -19.55 15.69
CA PRO A 235 37.33 -18.21 15.13
C PRO A 235 38.61 -17.99 14.33
N ASN A 236 38.45 -17.53 13.08
CA ASN A 236 39.54 -17.26 12.14
C ASN A 236 40.49 -18.45 11.94
N THR A 237 39.99 -19.69 12.00
CA THR A 237 40.79 -20.91 11.88
C THR A 237 40.15 -21.88 10.90
N TRP A 238 40.63 -21.86 9.66
CA TRP A 238 40.18 -22.77 8.61
C TRP A 238 40.97 -24.08 8.64
N LYS A 239 40.26 -25.19 8.57
CA LYS A 239 40.80 -26.50 8.17
C LYS A 239 40.31 -26.85 6.78
N ARG A 240 41.06 -27.69 6.07
CA ARG A 240 40.69 -28.16 4.73
C ARG A 240 40.76 -29.67 4.62
N ALA A 241 39.90 -30.25 3.80
CA ALA A 241 39.95 -31.64 3.36
C ALA A 241 40.13 -31.67 1.84
N ALA A 242 41.06 -32.49 1.36
CA ALA A 242 41.30 -32.68 -0.07
C ALA A 242 40.14 -33.47 -0.69
N LEU A 243 39.70 -33.04 -1.87
CA LEU A 243 38.81 -33.81 -2.73
C LEU A 243 39.63 -34.88 -3.46
N SER A 244 39.08 -36.09 -3.56
CA SER A 244 39.64 -37.14 -4.42
C SER A 244 38.74 -37.36 -5.62
N SER A 245 39.29 -37.94 -6.69
CA SER A 245 38.46 -38.56 -7.72
C SER A 245 37.65 -39.70 -7.12
N TRP A 246 36.42 -39.88 -7.60
CA TRP A 246 35.56 -41.01 -7.27
C TRP A 246 35.76 -42.15 -8.26
#